data_AF-A0A7C9UT77-F1
#
_entry.id   AF-A0A7C9UT77-F1
#
_cell.length_a   1.000
_cell.length_b   1.000
_cell.length_c   1.000
_cell.angle_alpha   90.00
_cell.angle_beta   90.00
_cell.angle_gamma   90.00
#
_symmetry.space_group_name_H-M   'P 1'
#
loop_
_entity.id
_entity.type
_entity.pdbx_description
1 polymer ?
#
loop_
_entity_poly.entity_id
_entity_poly.type
_entity_poly.pdbx_seq_one_letter_code
_entity_poly.pdbx_strand_id
1 'polypeptide(L)'
;MADNIDHRITPALHPDNVRQIEGYDEDTAPVLAPTMTAFSAAYEGVRAVYAAREAADRNPAWTDEARIIQVDAFAKKHLDKITSTFDAIRSNLGKGIAALEQQLSQPLEAKAAASIAAEIRAHVKNLPNEKRHAFVQEALDSGDVVTVSSVLGAPPYLSGLDGQFQQIYTRRWHERNSPDATKRLRAMLGAKAMIEERAGLVFSAMEKAVGGTSAKAKELRDAQAVAERAFVLAAT
;
A
#
# COMPACT_ATOMS: atom_id res chain seq x y z
N MET A 1 -10.93 14.40 -19.53
CA MET A 1 -9.95 15.43 -19.94
C MET A 1 -8.68 14.67 -20.30
N ALA A 2 -8.12 14.88 -21.48
CA ALA A 2 -6.87 14.21 -21.85
C ALA A 2 -5.77 14.74 -20.91
N ASP A 3 -5.35 13.93 -19.95
CA ASP A 3 -4.28 14.28 -19.03
C ASP A 3 -3.03 14.58 -19.85
N ASN A 4 -2.52 15.79 -19.69
CA ASN A 4 -1.25 16.21 -20.29
C ASN A 4 -0.12 15.51 -19.53
N ILE A 5 0.18 14.28 -19.97
CA ILE A 5 1.27 13.44 -19.45
C ILE A 5 2.58 14.20 -19.68
N ASP A 6 3.22 14.59 -18.58
CA ASP A 6 4.55 15.16 -18.61
C ASP A 6 5.59 14.05 -18.80
N HIS A 7 6.13 13.96 -20.01
CA HIS A 7 7.12 12.97 -20.43
C HIS A 7 8.47 13.09 -19.70
N ARG A 8 8.69 14.18 -18.96
CA ARG A 8 9.89 14.39 -18.13
C ARG A 8 9.80 13.66 -16.78
N ILE A 9 8.60 13.21 -16.41
CA ILE A 9 8.31 12.50 -15.17
C ILE A 9 8.18 11.01 -15.50
N THR A 10 8.75 10.14 -14.67
CA THR A 10 8.62 8.69 -14.89
C THR A 10 7.15 8.28 -14.90
N PRO A 11 6.68 7.52 -15.93
CA PRO A 11 5.31 7.03 -15.98
C PRO A 11 4.93 6.18 -14.76
N ALA A 12 5.89 5.57 -14.08
CA ALA A 12 5.67 4.76 -12.88
C ALA A 12 5.05 5.55 -11.71
N LEU A 13 5.24 6.88 -11.67
CA LEU A 13 4.64 7.77 -10.66
C LEU A 13 3.25 8.28 -11.05
N HIS A 14 2.76 7.97 -12.26
CA HIS A 14 1.45 8.45 -12.69
C HIS A 14 0.32 7.85 -11.83
N PRO A 15 -0.64 8.66 -11.33
CA PRO A 15 -1.70 8.18 -10.43
C PRO A 15 -2.59 7.10 -11.04
N ASP A 16 -2.80 7.10 -12.37
CA ASP A 16 -3.61 6.07 -13.03
C ASP A 16 -3.05 4.65 -12.89
N ASN A 17 -1.77 4.48 -12.55
CA ASN A 17 -1.22 3.16 -12.26
C ASN A 17 -1.96 2.47 -11.11
N VAL A 18 -2.54 3.23 -10.17
CA VAL A 18 -3.34 2.69 -9.07
C VAL A 18 -4.56 1.91 -9.58
N ARG A 19 -5.11 2.27 -10.75
CA ARG A 19 -6.22 1.56 -11.37
C ARG A 19 -5.85 0.19 -11.94
N GLN A 20 -4.55 -0.08 -12.07
CA GLN A 20 -4.01 -1.35 -12.56
C GLN A 20 -3.73 -2.35 -11.43
N ILE A 21 -3.98 -1.96 -10.17
CA ILE A 21 -3.82 -2.86 -9.02
C ILE A 21 -4.81 -4.01 -9.12
N GLU A 22 -4.35 -5.23 -8.83
CA GLU A 22 -5.24 -6.40 -8.75
C GLU A 22 -6.34 -6.17 -7.70
N GLY A 23 -7.60 -6.36 -8.11
CA GLY A 23 -8.75 -6.09 -7.27
C GLY A 23 -9.21 -4.63 -7.28
N TYR A 24 -8.65 -3.77 -8.13
CA TYR A 24 -9.21 -2.44 -8.40
C TYR A 24 -10.53 -2.55 -9.19
N ASP A 25 -11.57 -1.91 -8.66
CA ASP A 25 -12.85 -1.64 -9.33
C ASP A 25 -13.63 -0.57 -8.56
N GLU A 26 -14.91 -0.37 -8.91
CA GLU A 26 -15.77 0.64 -8.29
C GLU A 26 -15.94 0.45 -6.78
N ASP A 27 -15.93 -0.79 -6.27
CA ASP A 27 -16.13 -1.09 -4.85
C ASP A 27 -14.85 -0.82 -4.03
N THR A 28 -13.68 -1.03 -4.62
CA THR A 28 -12.38 -0.85 -3.95
C THR A 28 -11.76 0.52 -4.21
N ALA A 29 -12.24 1.26 -5.22
CA ALA A 29 -11.78 2.61 -5.54
C ALA A 29 -11.77 3.55 -4.32
N PRO A 30 -12.78 3.59 -3.43
CA PRO A 30 -12.74 4.47 -2.25
C PRO A 30 -11.59 4.13 -1.29
N VAL A 31 -11.24 2.85 -1.15
CA VAL A 31 -10.14 2.39 -0.30
C VAL A 31 -8.78 2.74 -0.91
N LEU A 32 -8.71 2.81 -2.25
CA LEU A 32 -7.49 3.13 -3.00
C LEU A 32 -7.33 4.62 -3.34
N ALA A 33 -8.37 5.43 -3.13
CA ALA A 33 -8.35 6.88 -3.40
C ALA A 33 -7.20 7.63 -2.67
N PRO A 34 -6.86 7.32 -1.40
CA PRO A 34 -5.70 7.92 -0.75
C PRO A 34 -4.40 7.62 -1.49
N THR A 35 -4.19 6.38 -1.94
CA THR A 35 -3.01 5.98 -2.72
C THR A 35 -2.93 6.76 -4.04
N MET A 36 -4.04 6.88 -4.76
CA MET A 36 -4.11 7.67 -5.99
C MET A 36 -3.78 9.15 -5.74
N THR A 37 -4.26 9.70 -4.61
CA THR A 37 -3.95 11.07 -4.18
C THR A 37 -2.46 11.24 -3.87
N ALA A 38 -1.81 10.24 -3.25
CA ALA A 38 -0.37 10.26 -2.97
C ALA A 38 0.45 10.34 -4.25
N PHE A 39 0.14 9.48 -5.23
CA PHE A 39 0.82 9.47 -6.52
C PHE A 39 0.54 10.73 -7.32
N SER A 40 -0.68 11.27 -7.27
CA SER A 40 -1.00 12.57 -7.87
C SER A 40 -0.19 13.70 -7.25
N ALA A 41 -0.10 13.76 -5.92
CA ALA A 41 0.71 14.75 -5.22
C ALA A 41 2.21 14.62 -5.56
N ALA A 42 2.72 13.40 -5.70
CA ALA A 42 4.08 13.15 -6.13
C ALA A 42 4.32 13.63 -7.58
N TYR A 43 3.44 13.24 -8.49
CA TYR A 43 3.52 13.60 -9.91
C TYR A 43 3.46 15.12 -10.11
N GLU A 44 2.45 15.77 -9.52
CA GLU A 44 2.29 17.23 -9.60
C GLU A 44 3.38 17.99 -8.84
N GLY A 45 3.91 17.43 -7.76
CA GLY A 45 5.07 17.99 -7.07
C GLY A 45 6.32 18.02 -7.96
N VAL A 46 6.61 16.94 -8.68
CA VAL A 46 7.72 16.91 -9.64
C VAL A 46 7.48 17.87 -10.79
N ARG A 47 6.25 17.92 -11.33
CA ARG A 47 5.84 18.88 -12.38
C ARG A 47 6.08 20.33 -11.94
N ALA A 48 5.71 20.67 -10.70
CA ALA A 48 5.89 22.00 -10.13
C ALA A 48 7.37 22.38 -10.02
N VAL A 49 8.26 21.43 -9.69
CA VAL A 49 9.72 21.69 -9.63
C VAL A 49 10.28 21.95 -11.03
N TYR A 50 9.86 21.21 -12.06
CA TYR A 50 10.24 21.52 -13.44
C TYR A 50 9.79 22.92 -13.86
N ALA A 51 8.54 23.31 -13.54
CA ALA A 51 8.04 24.64 -13.83
C ALA A 51 8.82 25.74 -13.07
N ALA A 52 9.16 25.49 -11.80
CA ALA A 52 9.98 26.39 -11.00
C ALA A 52 11.38 26.58 -11.59
N ARG A 53 12.00 25.49 -12.07
CA ARG A 53 13.28 25.55 -12.79
C ARG A 53 13.18 26.38 -14.06
N GLU A 54 12.19 26.13 -14.91
CA GLU A 54 12.00 26.91 -16.13
C GLU A 54 11.75 28.41 -15.86
N ALA A 55 11.09 28.74 -14.75
CA ALA A 55 10.91 30.12 -14.32
C ALA A 55 12.23 30.73 -13.81
N ALA A 56 13.01 29.98 -13.03
CA ALA A 56 14.33 30.40 -12.55
C ALA A 56 15.31 30.61 -13.71
N ASP A 57 15.29 29.74 -14.73
CA ASP A 57 16.15 29.82 -15.91
C ASP A 57 15.91 31.10 -16.74
N ARG A 58 14.68 31.64 -16.67
CA ARG A 58 14.28 32.88 -17.33
C ARG A 58 14.51 34.13 -16.47
N ASN A 59 14.95 33.98 -15.22
CA ASN A 59 15.14 35.11 -14.31
C ASN A 59 16.53 35.75 -14.49
N PRO A 60 16.64 36.94 -15.12
CA PRO A 60 17.93 37.58 -15.34
C PRO A 60 18.59 38.10 -14.06
N ALA A 61 17.85 38.19 -12.95
CA ALA A 61 18.35 38.73 -11.68
C ALA A 61 19.14 37.70 -10.86
N TRP A 62 19.05 36.41 -11.18
CA TRP A 62 19.71 35.34 -10.43
C TRP A 62 20.88 34.74 -11.22
N THR A 63 22.00 34.52 -10.54
CA THR A 63 23.10 33.71 -11.06
C THR A 63 22.68 32.25 -11.19
N ASP A 64 23.43 31.46 -11.96
CA ASP A 64 23.17 30.04 -12.14
C ASP A 64 23.16 29.27 -10.81
N GLU A 65 24.08 29.61 -9.90
CA GLU A 65 24.14 29.03 -8.56
C GLU A 65 22.92 29.40 -7.73
N ALA A 66 22.49 30.66 -7.76
CA ALA A 66 21.32 31.12 -7.03
C ALA A 66 20.04 30.41 -7.52
N ARG A 67 19.91 30.19 -8.83
CA ARG A 67 18.78 29.43 -9.41
C ARG A 67 18.75 28.01 -8.85
N ILE A 68 19.89 27.32 -8.84
CA ILE A 68 19.99 25.95 -8.30
C ILE A 68 19.58 25.91 -6.83
N ILE A 69 20.05 26.85 -6.01
CA ILE A 69 19.70 26.92 -4.58
C ILE A 69 18.20 27.09 -4.38
N GLN A 70 17.57 28.02 -5.10
CA GLN A 70 16.14 28.32 -4.95
C GLN A 70 15.26 27.14 -5.39
N VAL A 71 15.60 26.52 -6.52
CA VAL A 71 14.86 25.37 -7.06
C VAL A 71 15.04 24.15 -6.15
N ASP A 72 16.25 23.87 -5.64
CA ASP A 72 16.51 22.79 -4.68
C ASP A 72 15.75 23.00 -3.36
N ALA A 73 15.72 24.22 -2.83
CA ALA A 73 14.97 24.55 -1.62
C ALA A 73 13.46 24.32 -1.82
N PHE A 74 12.93 24.67 -2.99
CA PHE A 74 11.55 24.40 -3.35
C PHE A 74 11.28 22.89 -3.50
N ALA A 75 12.17 22.16 -4.18
CA ALA A 75 12.07 20.71 -4.37
C ALA A 75 12.08 19.96 -3.03
N LYS A 76 12.92 20.37 -2.08
CA LYS A 76 12.97 19.78 -0.73
C LYS A 76 11.64 19.88 0.02
N LYS A 77 11.00 21.05 -0.01
CA LYS A 77 9.68 21.24 0.60
C LYS A 77 8.63 20.30 0.00
N HIS A 78 8.66 20.12 -1.32
CA HIS A 78 7.78 19.18 -2.00
C HIS A 78 8.11 17.74 -1.63
N LEU A 79 9.38 17.37 -1.65
CA LEU A 79 9.85 16.03 -1.32
C LEU A 79 9.44 15.63 0.10
N ASP A 80 9.67 16.49 1.10
CA ASP A 80 9.31 16.23 2.50
C ASP A 80 7.79 16.01 2.68
N LYS A 81 6.98 16.79 1.96
CA LYS A 81 5.51 16.62 1.96
C LYS A 81 5.09 15.31 1.28
N ILE A 82 5.73 14.95 0.17
CA ILE A 82 5.39 13.74 -0.59
C ILE A 82 5.78 12.49 0.20
N THR A 83 7.00 12.44 0.76
CA THR A 83 7.49 11.29 1.53
C THR A 83 6.64 11.07 2.77
N SER A 84 6.33 12.12 3.53
CA SER A 84 5.43 12.02 4.69
C SER A 84 4.02 11.54 4.31
N THR A 85 3.52 11.93 3.14
CA THR A 85 2.23 11.45 2.63
C THR A 85 2.28 9.96 2.28
N PHE A 86 3.33 9.49 1.59
CA PHE A 86 3.50 8.06 1.30
C PHE A 86 3.64 7.22 2.55
N ASP A 87 4.41 7.68 3.53
CA ASP A 87 4.60 6.97 4.81
C ASP A 87 3.29 6.85 5.58
N ALA A 88 2.51 7.94 5.66
CA ALA A 88 1.21 7.94 6.32
C ALA A 88 0.23 6.95 5.65
N ILE A 89 0.17 6.94 4.32
CA ILE A 89 -0.72 6.06 3.57
C ILE A 89 -0.28 4.61 3.68
N ARG A 90 1.01 4.31 3.54
CA ARG A 90 1.56 2.97 3.77
C ARG A 90 1.25 2.46 5.16
N SER A 91 1.39 3.31 6.19
CA SER A 91 1.04 2.96 7.57
C SER A 91 -0.45 2.64 7.72
N ASN A 92 -1.33 3.47 7.14
CA ASN A 92 -2.78 3.26 7.21
C ASN A 92 -3.23 2.01 6.43
N LEU A 93 -2.65 1.75 5.26
CA LEU A 93 -2.86 0.50 4.52
C LEU A 93 -2.44 -0.70 5.37
N GLY A 94 -1.28 -0.65 6.02
CA GLY A 94 -0.82 -1.72 6.91
C GLY A 94 -1.79 -2.01 8.05
N LYS A 95 -2.35 -0.98 8.69
CA LYS A 95 -3.36 -1.14 9.75
C LYS A 95 -4.64 -1.77 9.22
N GLY A 96 -5.15 -1.30 8.08
CA GLY A 96 -6.37 -1.85 7.48
C GLY A 96 -6.20 -3.27 6.96
N ILE A 97 -5.04 -3.61 6.39
CA ILE A 97 -4.66 -4.99 6.02
C ILE A 97 -4.70 -5.87 7.27
N ALA A 98 -4.06 -5.46 8.37
CA ALA A 98 -4.05 -6.24 9.60
C ALA A 98 -5.47 -6.45 10.16
N ALA A 99 -6.34 -5.45 10.10
CA ALA A 99 -7.73 -5.56 10.53
C ALA A 99 -8.53 -6.56 9.66
N LEU A 100 -8.36 -6.52 8.34
CA LEU A 100 -9.02 -7.46 7.42
C LEU A 100 -8.48 -8.88 7.57
N GLU A 101 -7.16 -9.05 7.73
CA GLU A 101 -6.53 -10.34 8.03
C GLU A 101 -7.05 -10.91 9.36
N GLN A 102 -7.21 -10.08 10.39
CA GLN A 102 -7.80 -10.48 11.66
C GLN A 102 -9.26 -10.92 11.48
N GLN A 103 -10.06 -10.19 10.68
CA GLN A 103 -11.44 -10.56 10.37
C GLN A 103 -11.52 -11.91 9.65
N LEU A 104 -10.65 -12.13 8.65
CA LEU A 104 -10.63 -13.37 7.85
C LEU A 104 -10.01 -14.57 8.57
N SER A 105 -9.39 -14.36 9.73
CA SER A 105 -8.79 -15.42 10.56
C SER A 105 -9.56 -15.68 11.85
N GLN A 106 -10.73 -15.06 12.05
CA GLN A 106 -11.54 -15.29 13.24
C GLN A 106 -11.92 -16.77 13.39
N PRO A 107 -11.88 -17.34 14.60
CA PRO A 107 -12.38 -18.68 14.83
C PRO A 107 -13.82 -18.82 14.36
N LEU A 108 -14.12 -19.96 13.73
CA LEU A 108 -15.50 -20.31 13.39
C LEU A 108 -16.25 -20.70 14.66
N GLU A 109 -17.35 -20.02 14.97
CA GLU A 109 -18.24 -20.48 16.01
C GLU A 109 -19.04 -21.69 15.52
N ALA A 110 -19.11 -22.73 16.34
CA ALA A 110 -19.99 -23.86 16.08
C ALA A 110 -21.45 -23.37 16.16
N LYS A 111 -22.15 -23.29 15.01
CA LYS A 111 -23.58 -22.97 15.00
C LYS A 111 -24.39 -24.10 15.61
N ALA A 112 -25.60 -23.78 16.07
CA ALA A 112 -26.52 -24.58 16.86
C ALA A 112 -27.09 -25.87 16.19
N ALA A 113 -26.27 -26.63 15.47
CA ALA A 113 -26.49 -28.03 15.13
C ALA A 113 -25.77 -28.94 16.14
N ALA A 114 -25.81 -28.56 17.43
CA ALA A 114 -25.10 -29.24 18.51
C ALA A 114 -25.45 -30.74 18.60
N SER A 115 -26.66 -31.12 18.16
CA SER A 115 -27.16 -32.49 18.20
C SER A 115 -26.54 -33.43 17.15
N ILE A 116 -25.97 -32.92 16.05
CA ILE A 116 -25.30 -33.75 15.01
C ILE A 116 -23.81 -33.43 14.83
N ALA A 117 -23.33 -32.35 15.44
CA ALA A 117 -21.95 -31.90 15.30
C ALA A 117 -20.94 -32.93 15.81
N ALA A 118 -21.30 -33.75 16.80
CA ALA A 118 -20.43 -34.82 17.31
C ALA A 118 -20.31 -35.96 16.29
N GLU A 119 -21.41 -36.37 15.68
CA GLU A 119 -21.49 -37.41 14.66
C GLU A 119 -20.74 -37.01 13.40
N ILE A 120 -20.88 -35.75 12.95
CA ILE A 120 -20.14 -35.23 11.79
C ILE A 120 -18.63 -35.31 12.05
N ARG A 121 -18.16 -34.83 13.21
CA ARG A 121 -16.73 -34.89 13.56
C ARG A 121 -16.22 -36.32 13.66
N ALA A 122 -17.00 -37.22 14.26
CA ALA A 122 -16.65 -38.64 14.34
C ALA A 122 -16.56 -39.29 12.96
N HIS A 123 -17.49 -38.98 12.05
CA HIS A 123 -17.45 -39.42 10.67
C HIS A 123 -16.16 -38.94 9.97
N VAL A 124 -15.87 -37.65 10.04
CA VAL A 124 -14.69 -37.03 9.40
C VAL A 124 -13.39 -37.58 9.97
N LYS A 125 -13.33 -37.83 11.28
CA LYS A 125 -12.16 -38.43 11.93
C LYS A 125 -11.87 -39.83 11.41
N ASN A 126 -12.90 -40.62 11.15
CA ASN A 126 -12.79 -42.01 10.66
C ASN A 126 -12.44 -42.11 9.16
N LEU A 127 -12.49 -41.01 8.41
CA LEU A 127 -12.03 -41.00 7.02
C LEU A 127 -10.49 -41.13 6.94
N PRO A 128 -9.96 -41.84 5.92
CA PRO A 128 -8.55 -41.76 5.56
C PRO A 128 -8.13 -40.30 5.28
N ASN A 129 -6.86 -39.96 5.52
CA ASN A 129 -6.39 -38.57 5.50
C ASN A 129 -6.76 -37.83 4.20
N GLU A 130 -6.50 -38.42 3.04
CA GLU A 130 -6.84 -37.82 1.73
C GLU A 130 -8.35 -37.58 1.57
N LYS A 131 -9.17 -38.57 1.92
CA LYS A 131 -10.64 -38.46 1.86
C LYS A 131 -11.19 -37.45 2.85
N ARG A 132 -10.54 -37.29 4.01
CA ARG A 132 -10.88 -36.28 5.01
C ARG A 132 -10.70 -34.88 4.45
N HIS A 133 -9.54 -34.60 3.86
CA HIS A 133 -9.27 -33.30 3.24
C HIS A 133 -10.21 -33.01 2.07
N ALA A 134 -10.49 -34.00 1.22
CA ALA A 134 -11.45 -33.88 0.12
C ALA A 134 -12.87 -33.58 0.63
N PHE A 135 -13.33 -34.28 1.67
CA PHE A 135 -14.65 -34.07 2.28
C PHE A 135 -14.79 -32.64 2.85
N VAL A 136 -13.77 -32.15 3.55
CA VAL A 136 -13.78 -30.77 4.08
C VAL A 136 -13.77 -29.75 2.94
N GLN A 137 -12.99 -29.97 1.89
CA GLN A 137 -12.97 -29.10 0.70
C GLN A 137 -14.33 -29.06 0.00
N GLU A 138 -14.99 -30.21 -0.17
CA GLU A 138 -16.33 -30.28 -0.76
C GLU A 138 -17.36 -29.53 0.09
N ALA A 139 -17.30 -29.66 1.42
CA ALA A 139 -18.16 -28.91 2.33
C ALA A 139 -17.93 -27.39 2.22
N LEU A 140 -16.67 -26.95 2.08
CA LEU A 140 -16.33 -25.54 1.85
C LEU A 140 -16.89 -25.04 0.50
N ASP A 141 -16.70 -25.82 -0.56
CA ASP A 141 -17.07 -25.43 -1.92
C ASP A 141 -18.60 -25.44 -2.12
N SER A 142 -19.30 -26.38 -1.50
CA SER A 142 -20.78 -26.44 -1.49
C SER A 142 -21.45 -25.44 -0.56
N GLY A 143 -20.69 -24.79 0.34
CA GLY A 143 -21.25 -23.86 1.32
C GLY A 143 -21.99 -24.56 2.46
N ASP A 144 -21.65 -25.80 2.78
CA ASP A 144 -22.26 -26.55 3.89
C ASP A 144 -21.80 -26.00 5.24
N VAL A 145 -22.51 -24.99 5.71
CA VAL A 145 -22.25 -24.30 6.99
C VAL A 145 -22.28 -25.29 8.16
N VAL A 146 -23.14 -26.31 8.12
CA VAL A 146 -23.31 -27.24 9.23
C VAL A 146 -22.07 -28.12 9.39
N THR A 147 -21.60 -28.71 8.28
CA THR A 147 -20.37 -29.50 8.29
C THR A 147 -19.15 -28.65 8.59
N VAL A 148 -19.02 -27.50 7.93
CA VAL A 148 -17.86 -26.61 8.09
C VAL A 148 -17.75 -26.09 9.52
N SER A 149 -18.84 -25.59 10.11
CA SER A 149 -18.82 -25.10 11.50
C SER A 149 -18.61 -26.22 12.52
N SER A 150 -19.14 -27.42 12.26
CA SER A 150 -18.91 -28.59 13.13
C SER A 150 -17.46 -29.05 13.12
N VAL A 151 -16.81 -29.05 11.95
CA VAL A 151 -15.44 -29.55 11.77
C VAL A 151 -14.40 -28.50 12.16
N LEU A 152 -14.57 -27.25 11.71
CA LEU A 152 -13.59 -26.17 11.87
C LEU A 152 -13.81 -25.33 13.12
N GLY A 153 -15.00 -25.34 13.72
CA GLY A 153 -15.30 -24.60 14.96
C GLY A 153 -14.99 -25.37 16.26
N ALA A 154 -14.59 -26.64 16.15
CA ALA A 154 -14.18 -27.48 17.29
C ALA A 154 -12.67 -27.73 17.28
N PRO A 155 -12.07 -28.20 18.39
CA PRO A 155 -10.65 -28.59 18.39
C PRO A 155 -10.30 -29.58 17.26
N PRO A 156 -9.19 -29.39 16.53
CA PRO A 156 -8.93 -30.07 15.25
C PRO A 156 -8.78 -31.59 15.39
N TYR A 157 -8.26 -32.06 16.53
CA TYR A 157 -8.10 -33.48 16.84
C TYR A 157 -9.43 -34.26 16.96
N LEU A 158 -10.56 -33.57 17.12
CA LEU A 158 -11.89 -34.20 17.16
C LEU A 158 -12.37 -34.61 15.77
N SER A 159 -11.89 -33.93 14.73
CA SER A 159 -12.14 -34.24 13.32
C SER A 159 -10.96 -34.95 12.66
N GLY A 160 -9.89 -35.23 13.40
CA GLY A 160 -8.64 -35.79 12.85
C GLY A 160 -7.87 -34.80 11.96
N LEU A 161 -8.10 -33.50 12.10
CA LEU A 161 -7.33 -32.48 11.39
C LEU A 161 -6.08 -32.08 12.20
N ASP A 162 -5.08 -31.58 11.49
CA ASP A 162 -3.99 -30.80 12.07
C ASP A 162 -4.44 -29.34 12.28
N GLY A 163 -3.86 -28.66 13.27
CA GLY A 163 -4.16 -27.26 13.57
C GLY A 163 -3.85 -26.31 12.41
N GLN A 164 -2.78 -26.53 11.64
CA GLN A 164 -2.44 -25.72 10.48
C GLN A 164 -3.49 -25.88 9.36
N PHE A 165 -3.92 -27.12 9.09
CA PHE A 165 -4.97 -27.36 8.10
C PHE A 165 -6.30 -26.74 8.51
N GLN A 166 -6.66 -26.81 9.80
CA GLN A 166 -7.85 -26.13 10.30
C GLN A 166 -7.79 -24.62 10.05
N GLN A 167 -6.65 -23.96 10.33
CA GLN A 167 -6.49 -22.53 10.07
C GLN A 167 -6.63 -22.18 8.58
N ILE A 168 -6.01 -22.98 7.70
CA ILE A 168 -6.10 -22.79 6.24
C ILE A 168 -7.56 -22.89 5.78
N TYR A 169 -8.29 -23.92 6.23
CA TYR A 169 -9.69 -24.10 5.85
C TYR A 169 -10.61 -23.02 6.43
N THR A 170 -10.37 -22.59 7.67
CA THR A 170 -11.12 -21.49 8.28
C THR A 170 -10.92 -20.19 7.49
N ARG A 171 -9.69 -19.88 7.09
CA ARG A 171 -9.40 -18.73 6.23
C ARG A 171 -10.12 -18.85 4.89
N ARG A 172 -10.02 -20.00 4.21
CA ARG A 172 -10.71 -20.23 2.92
C ARG A 172 -12.23 -20.08 3.05
N TRP A 173 -12.81 -20.55 4.16
CA TRP A 173 -14.23 -20.35 4.46
C TRP A 173 -14.59 -18.86 4.57
N HIS A 174 -13.83 -18.10 5.36
CA HIS A 174 -14.07 -16.66 5.52
C HIS A 174 -13.88 -15.89 4.23
N GLU A 175 -12.85 -16.20 3.44
CA GLU A 175 -12.63 -15.58 2.14
C GLU A 175 -13.80 -15.82 1.17
N ARG A 176 -14.39 -17.02 1.19
CA ARG A 176 -15.56 -17.36 0.38
C ARG A 176 -16.83 -16.65 0.85
N ASN A 177 -17.02 -16.53 2.16
CA ASN A 177 -18.22 -15.92 2.75
C ASN A 177 -18.14 -14.39 2.88
N SER A 178 -16.94 -13.83 2.76
CA SER A 178 -16.68 -12.38 2.82
C SER A 178 -15.92 -11.91 1.57
N PRO A 179 -16.48 -12.11 0.36
CA PRO A 179 -15.79 -11.78 -0.89
C PRO A 179 -15.36 -10.30 -0.95
N ASP A 180 -16.18 -9.40 -0.41
CA ASP A 180 -15.86 -7.96 -0.34
C ASP A 180 -14.63 -7.68 0.53
N ALA A 181 -14.50 -8.36 1.67
CA ALA A 181 -13.36 -8.22 2.55
C ALA A 181 -12.08 -8.76 1.89
N THR A 182 -12.17 -9.90 1.21
CA THR A 182 -11.05 -10.49 0.46
C THR A 182 -10.62 -9.60 -0.71
N LYS A 183 -11.58 -9.06 -1.46
CA LYS A 183 -11.34 -8.13 -2.57
C LYS A 183 -10.62 -6.87 -2.09
N ARG A 184 -11.12 -6.26 -1.01
CA ARG A 184 -10.49 -5.10 -0.36
C ARG A 184 -9.08 -5.43 0.14
N LEU A 185 -8.89 -6.58 0.76
CA LEU A 185 -7.57 -7.02 1.23
C LEU A 185 -6.57 -7.12 0.08
N ARG A 186 -6.94 -7.75 -1.04
CA ARG A 186 -6.08 -7.86 -2.23
C ARG A 186 -5.72 -6.48 -2.79
N ALA A 187 -6.72 -5.61 -2.95
CA ALA A 187 -6.51 -4.24 -3.42
C ALA A 187 -5.55 -3.46 -2.50
N MET A 188 -5.72 -3.54 -1.18
CA MET A 188 -4.86 -2.87 -0.21
C MET A 188 -3.44 -3.42 -0.20
N LEU A 189 -3.26 -4.73 -0.32
CA LEU A 189 -1.95 -5.38 -0.45
C LEU A 189 -1.22 -4.89 -1.69
N GLY A 190 -1.91 -4.85 -2.84
CA GLY A 190 -1.35 -4.33 -4.09
C GLY A 190 -0.98 -2.85 -4.01
N ALA A 191 -1.81 -2.04 -3.35
CA ALA A 191 -1.51 -0.62 -3.13
C ALA A 191 -0.29 -0.41 -2.22
N LYS A 192 -0.18 -1.17 -1.14
CA LYS A 192 0.97 -1.12 -0.24
C LYS A 192 2.25 -1.52 -0.99
N ALA A 193 2.21 -2.62 -1.74
CA ALA A 193 3.34 -3.08 -2.54
C ALA A 193 3.76 -2.02 -3.59
N MET A 194 2.80 -1.39 -4.27
CA MET A 194 3.07 -0.33 -5.23
C MET A 194 3.76 0.88 -4.60
N ILE A 195 3.32 1.32 -3.40
CA ILE A 195 3.99 2.40 -2.67
C ILE A 195 5.42 1.98 -2.32
N GLU A 196 5.62 0.78 -1.78
CA GLU A 196 6.93 0.28 -1.36
C GLU A 196 7.91 0.14 -2.53
N GLU A 197 7.43 -0.24 -3.71
CA GLU A 197 8.24 -0.34 -4.94
C GLU A 197 8.56 1.04 -5.53
N ARG A 198 7.58 1.96 -5.57
CA ARG A 198 7.64 3.14 -6.46
C ARG A 198 7.88 4.46 -5.74
N ALA A 199 7.60 4.57 -4.45
CA ALA A 199 7.77 5.85 -3.72
C ALA A 199 9.22 6.36 -3.79
N GLY A 200 10.20 5.45 -3.80
CA GLY A 200 11.63 5.79 -3.95
C GLY A 200 11.98 6.46 -5.28
N LEU A 201 11.15 6.31 -6.32
CA LEU A 201 11.41 6.94 -7.62
C LEU A 201 11.29 8.47 -7.55
N VAL A 202 10.55 9.01 -6.58
CA VAL A 202 10.38 10.46 -6.39
C VAL A 202 11.73 11.15 -6.14
N PHE A 203 12.66 10.53 -5.41
CA PHE A 203 13.97 11.12 -5.15
C PHE A 203 14.73 11.41 -6.46
N SER A 204 14.82 10.40 -7.33
CA SER A 204 15.49 10.55 -8.63
C SER A 204 14.74 11.48 -9.58
N ALA A 205 13.41 11.52 -9.52
CA ALA A 205 12.59 12.41 -10.34
C ALA A 205 12.77 13.87 -9.90
N MET A 206 12.83 14.14 -8.60
CA MET A 206 13.09 15.47 -8.04
C MET A 206 14.49 15.95 -8.37
N GLU A 207 15.52 15.10 -8.25
CA GLU A 207 16.90 15.47 -8.61
C GLU A 207 17.02 15.87 -10.09
N LYS A 208 16.40 15.10 -10.99
CA LYS A 208 16.30 15.46 -12.42
C LYS A 208 15.57 16.77 -12.65
N ALA A 209 14.48 17.01 -11.91
CA ALA A 209 13.69 18.24 -12.02
C ALA A 209 14.47 19.48 -11.59
N VAL A 210 15.30 19.39 -10.55
CA VAL A 210 16.19 20.47 -10.09
C VAL A 210 17.28 20.80 -11.12
N GLY A 211 17.75 19.80 -11.89
CA GLY A 211 18.75 20.01 -12.94
C GLY A 211 20.21 19.98 -12.48
N GLY A 212 20.47 19.46 -11.28
CA GLY A 212 21.81 19.26 -10.72
C GLY A 212 21.80 18.18 -9.64
N THR A 213 22.98 17.71 -9.23
CA THR A 213 23.08 16.71 -8.15
C THR A 213 22.77 17.35 -6.79
N SER A 214 22.13 16.59 -5.90
CA SER A 214 21.79 17.11 -4.55
C SER A 214 23.04 17.58 -3.77
N ALA A 215 24.21 17.02 -4.08
CA ALA A 215 25.51 17.39 -3.52
C ALA A 215 25.91 18.83 -3.88
N LYS A 216 25.81 19.22 -5.16
CA LYS A 216 26.16 20.57 -5.61
C LYS A 216 25.22 21.61 -4.99
N ALA A 217 23.92 21.33 -4.96
CA ALA A 217 22.95 22.23 -4.34
C ALA A 217 23.16 22.35 -2.81
N LYS A 218 23.60 21.27 -2.15
CA LYS A 218 23.95 21.30 -0.73
C LYS A 218 25.19 22.16 -0.48
N GLU A 219 26.27 21.95 -1.22
CA GLU A 219 27.50 22.73 -1.08
C GLU A 219 27.24 24.24 -1.23
N LEU A 220 26.47 24.62 -2.25
CA LEU A 220 26.09 26.01 -2.48
C LEU A 220 25.26 26.60 -1.34
N ARG A 221 24.31 25.84 -0.78
CA ARG A 221 23.52 26.28 0.38
C ARG A 221 24.35 26.41 1.65
N ASP A 222 25.26 25.47 1.90
CA ASP A 222 26.14 25.51 3.07
C ASP A 222 27.06 26.73 2.98
N ALA A 223 27.62 27.03 1.80
CA ALA A 223 28.40 28.23 1.54
C ALA A 223 27.58 29.53 1.74
N GLN A 224 26.35 29.57 1.21
CA GLN A 224 25.45 30.72 1.41
C GLN A 224 25.13 30.93 2.90
N ALA A 225 24.82 29.87 3.65
CA ALA A 225 24.52 29.96 5.07
C ALA A 225 25.71 30.45 5.90
N VAL A 226 26.95 30.06 5.54
CA VAL A 226 28.17 30.59 6.16
C VAL A 226 28.31 32.09 5.91
N ALA A 227 28.09 32.54 4.67
CA ALA A 227 28.15 33.96 4.32
C ALA A 227 27.07 34.77 5.07
N GLU A 228 25.82 34.31 5.10
CA GLU A 228 24.73 34.97 5.81
C GLU A 228 24.99 35.11 7.31
N ARG A 229 25.55 34.08 7.95
CA ARG A 229 25.96 34.14 9.37
C ARG A 229 27.03 35.19 9.62
N ALA A 230 27.98 35.35 8.70
CA ALA A 230 29.03 36.37 8.82
C ALA A 230 28.46 37.80 8.76
N PHE A 231 27.42 38.03 7.94
CA PHE A 231 26.73 39.32 7.90
C PHE A 231 25.94 39.63 9.17
N VAL A 232 25.32 38.62 9.79
CA VAL A 232 24.59 38.81 11.06
C VAL A 232 25.54 39.11 12.22
N LEU A 233 26.68 38.43 12.29
CA LEU A 233 27.72 38.66 13.31
C LEU A 233 28.46 40.00 13.14
N ALA A 234 28.57 40.52 11.91
CA ALA A 234 29.18 41.82 11.66
C ALA A 234 28.24 43.01 11.95
N ALA A 235 26.94 42.75 12.17
CA ALA A 235 25.92 43.77 12.47
C ALA A 235 25.64 43.94 13.98
N THR A 236 26.33 43.18 14.84
CA THR A 236 26.30 43.26 16.32
C THR A 236 27.61 43.80 16.87
#